data_AF-A0A968PW51-F1
#
_entry.id   AF-A0A968PW51-F1
#
_cell.length_a   1.000
_cell.length_b   1.000
_cell.length_c   1.000
_cell.angle_alpha   90.00
_cell.angle_beta   90.00
_cell.angle_gamma   90.00
#
_symmetry.space_group_name_H-M   'P 1'
#
loop_
_entity.id
_entity.type
_entity.pdbx_description
1 polymer ?
#
loop_
_entity_poly.entity_id
_entity_poly.type
_entity_poly.pdbx_seq_one_letter_code
_entity_poly.pdbx_strand_id
1 'polypeptide(L)'
;MVAAAIQDSADIPVLVAIAHRTHGQTGRLMGIAWELKHAADPTAAANTQFLMISQGKSPKFMTTVLREALERSPRPLNLWLLNFQRPSETELLDSFLRKQNCSQDSDTDSVDGYRYQLYRCEADEQTEST
;
A
#
# COMPACT_ATOMS: atom_id res chain seq x y z
N MET A 1 12.79 0.99 -10.55
CA MET A 1 12.05 2.05 -9.85
C MET A 1 10.67 1.58 -9.42
N VAL A 2 10.28 1.85 -8.17
CA VAL A 2 8.98 1.42 -7.59
C VAL A 2 7.79 2.02 -8.34
N ALA A 3 7.90 3.27 -8.81
CA ALA A 3 6.84 3.90 -9.58
C ALA A 3 6.50 3.15 -10.87
N ALA A 4 7.47 2.56 -11.56
CA ALA A 4 7.24 1.74 -12.75
C ALA A 4 6.46 0.46 -12.41
N ALA A 5 6.82 -0.20 -11.31
CA ALA A 5 6.11 -1.40 -10.85
C ALA A 5 4.66 -1.09 -10.42
N ILE A 6 4.41 0.11 -9.88
CA ILE A 6 3.04 0.58 -9.58
C ILE A 6 2.25 0.82 -10.89
N GLN A 7 2.88 1.41 -11.91
CA GLN A 7 2.24 1.70 -13.21
C GLN A 7 1.73 0.43 -13.90
N ASP A 8 2.47 -0.68 -13.82
CA ASP A 8 2.05 -1.97 -14.40
C ASP A 8 0.72 -2.50 -13.82
N SER A 9 0.25 -1.91 -12.71
CA SER A 9 -0.95 -2.32 -11.98
C SER A 9 -2.00 -1.20 -11.84
N ALA A 10 -1.87 -0.13 -12.62
CA ALA A 10 -2.64 1.10 -12.53
C ALA A 10 -4.11 0.99 -12.98
N ASP A 11 -4.49 -0.12 -13.61
CA ASP A 11 -5.86 -0.37 -14.09
C ASP A 11 -6.88 -0.50 -12.95
N ILE A 12 -6.41 -0.76 -11.72
CA ILE A 12 -7.23 -0.79 -10.51
C ILE A 12 -6.70 0.22 -9.49
N PRO A 13 -7.55 0.68 -8.55
CA PRO A 13 -7.10 1.55 -7.47
C PRO A 13 -5.84 1.03 -6.77
N VAL A 14 -4.92 1.93 -6.44
CA VAL A 14 -3.67 1.63 -5.75
C VAL A 14 -3.58 2.43 -4.46
N LEU A 15 -3.27 1.76 -3.36
CA LEU A 15 -2.94 2.40 -2.08
C LEU A 15 -1.46 2.14 -1.76
N VAL A 16 -0.65 3.19 -1.81
CA VAL A 16 0.76 3.13 -1.42
C VAL A 16 0.90 3.60 0.03
N ALA A 17 1.16 2.66 0.93
CA ALA A 17 1.34 2.96 2.34
C ALA A 17 2.82 2.93 2.74
N ILE A 18 3.29 3.97 3.41
CA ILE A 18 4.63 4.04 3.97
C ILE A 18 4.57 4.32 5.47
N ALA A 19 5.39 3.58 6.22
CA ALA A 19 5.68 3.90 7.61
C ALA A 19 6.87 4.88 7.63
N HIS A 20 6.67 6.09 8.15
CA HIS A 20 7.69 7.14 8.19
C HIS A 20 8.08 7.53 9.61
N ARG A 21 9.36 7.85 9.76
CA ARG A 21 10.03 8.42 10.93
C ARG A 21 10.95 9.57 10.54
N THR A 22 11.53 9.52 9.34
CA THR A 22 12.51 10.51 8.88
C THR A 22 11.99 11.31 7.69
N HIS A 23 12.47 12.55 7.54
CA HIS A 23 12.18 13.39 6.37
C HIS A 23 12.60 12.73 5.05
N GLY A 24 13.64 11.89 5.07
CA GLY A 24 14.08 11.15 3.89
C GLY A 24 13.02 10.16 3.38
N GLN A 25 12.26 9.52 4.26
CA GLN A 25 11.16 8.63 3.85
C GLN A 25 10.00 9.41 3.24
N THR A 26 9.69 10.60 3.75
CA THR A 26 8.71 11.51 3.14
C THR A 26 9.16 11.95 1.75
N GLY A 27 10.42 12.38 1.60
CA GLY A 27 10.97 12.78 0.31
C GLY A 27 10.97 11.65 -0.72
N ARG A 28 11.21 10.42 -0.28
CA ARG A 28 11.11 9.21 -1.09
C ARG A 28 9.69 8.94 -1.59
N LEU A 29 8.69 9.05 -0.72
CA LEU A 29 7.28 8.93 -1.12
C LEU A 29 6.89 10.02 -2.13
N MET A 30 7.32 11.26 -1.88
CA MET A 30 7.11 12.37 -2.81
C MET A 30 7.78 12.13 -4.16
N GLY A 31 8.96 11.51 -4.18
CA GLY A 31 9.64 11.09 -5.42
C GLY A 31 8.80 10.12 -6.25
N ILE A 32 8.25 9.07 -5.61
CA ILE A 32 7.34 8.13 -6.27
C ILE A 32 6.10 8.85 -6.81
N ALA A 33 5.48 9.72 -6.01
CA ALA A 33 4.32 10.49 -6.43
C ALA A 33 4.64 11.42 -7.62
N TRP A 34 5.83 12.02 -7.61
CA TRP A 34 6.30 12.87 -8.70
C TRP A 34 6.52 12.06 -9.98
N GLU A 35 7.14 10.89 -9.89
CA GLU A 35 7.36 9.98 -11.03
C GLU A 35 6.05 9.50 -11.63
N LEU A 36 5.08 9.08 -10.82
CA LEU A 36 3.75 8.68 -11.30
C LEU A 36 3.04 9.82 -12.00
N LYS A 37 3.12 11.05 -11.46
CA LYS A 37 2.51 12.24 -12.08
C LYS A 37 3.10 12.59 -13.44
N HIS A 38 4.38 12.28 -13.67
CA HIS A 38 5.08 12.58 -14.93
C HIS A 38 5.25 11.34 -15.82
N ALA A 39 4.58 10.23 -15.48
CA ALA A 39 4.54 9.05 -16.31
C ALA A 39 3.82 9.34 -17.65
N ALA A 40 4.14 8.55 -18.68
CA ALA A 40 3.46 8.66 -19.97
C ALA A 40 1.96 8.35 -19.86
N ASP A 41 1.60 7.45 -18.94
CA ASP A 41 0.21 7.17 -18.58
C ASP A 41 -0.17 7.90 -17.28
N PRO A 42 -1.03 8.93 -17.34
CA PRO A 42 -1.47 9.67 -16.16
C PRO A 42 -2.43 8.88 -15.28
N THR A 43 -2.98 7.76 -15.75
CA THR A 43 -3.95 6.92 -15.04
C THR A 43 -3.36 6.40 -13.73
N ALA A 44 -2.08 6.04 -13.75
CA ALA A 44 -1.37 5.59 -12.56
C ALA A 44 -1.36 6.64 -11.46
N ALA A 45 -1.18 7.92 -11.78
CA ALA A 45 -1.25 8.99 -10.79
C ALA A 45 -2.67 9.22 -10.27
N ALA A 46 -3.68 9.14 -11.14
CA ALA A 46 -5.08 9.35 -10.78
C ALA A 46 -5.63 8.24 -9.87
N ASN A 47 -5.20 7.00 -10.10
CA ASN A 47 -5.66 5.82 -9.36
C ASN A 47 -4.81 5.52 -8.11
N THR A 48 -3.71 6.25 -7.89
CA THR A 48 -2.84 6.03 -6.73
C THR A 48 -3.14 7.01 -5.60
N GLN A 49 -3.45 6.45 -4.43
CA GLN A 49 -3.51 7.19 -3.16
C GLN A 49 -2.30 6.86 -2.29
N PHE A 50 -1.88 7.84 -1.49
CA PHE A 50 -0.73 7.69 -0.61
C PHE A 50 -1.15 7.78 0.85
N LEU A 51 -0.77 6.78 1.64
CA LEU A 51 -0.98 6.73 3.08
C LEU A 51 0.37 6.83 3.80
N MET A 52 0.53 7.91 4.58
CA MET A 52 1.77 8.15 5.32
C MET A 52 1.52 7.99 6.83
N ILE A 53 2.08 6.92 7.41
CA ILE A 53 1.80 6.50 8.79
C ILE A 53 3.01 6.82 9.67
N SER A 54 2.82 7.58 10.76
CA SER A 54 3.92 7.94 11.66
C SER A 54 4.32 6.76 12.56
N GLN A 55 5.60 6.37 12.50
CA GLN A 55 6.19 5.28 13.30
C GLN A 55 6.40 5.63 14.78
N GLY A 56 6.24 6.90 15.18
CA GLY A 56 6.59 7.37 16.52
C GLY A 56 5.61 7.01 17.64
N LYS A 57 4.48 6.35 17.35
CA LYS A 57 3.42 6.08 18.33
C LYS A 57 3.43 4.65 18.87
N SER A 58 3.18 3.65 18.01
CA SER A 58 3.29 2.22 18.33
C SER A 58 3.02 1.35 17.08
N PRO A 59 3.47 0.08 17.04
CA PRO A 59 3.04 -0.91 16.04
C PRO A 59 1.53 -0.99 15.84
N LYS A 60 0.77 -1.11 16.94
CA LYS A 60 -0.70 -1.16 16.92
C LYS A 60 -1.34 0.06 16.28
N PHE A 61 -0.78 1.25 16.48
CA PHE A 61 -1.27 2.46 15.83
C PHE A 61 -1.14 2.36 14.31
N MET A 62 -0.02 1.84 13.79
CA MET A 62 0.18 1.69 12.35
C MET A 62 -0.85 0.73 11.74
N THR A 63 -1.09 -0.41 12.38
CA THR A 63 -2.07 -1.40 11.91
C THR A 63 -3.49 -0.84 11.95
N THR A 64 -3.84 -0.02 12.95
CA THR A 64 -5.16 0.62 13.04
C THR A 64 -5.36 1.66 11.94
N VAL A 65 -4.39 2.55 11.70
CA VAL A 65 -4.49 3.55 10.62
C VAL A 65 -4.57 2.88 9.24
N LEU A 66 -3.78 1.83 9.02
CA LEU A 66 -3.83 1.07 7.77
C LEU A 66 -5.19 0.39 7.59
N ARG A 67 -5.74 -0.18 8.66
CA ARG A 67 -7.09 -0.77 8.64
C ARG A 67 -8.16 0.24 8.26
N GLU A 68 -8.19 1.39 8.94
CA GLU A 68 -9.18 2.44 8.65
C GLU A 68 -9.06 2.98 7.22
N ALA A 69 -7.85 3.03 6.65
CA ALA A 69 -7.64 3.42 5.27
C ALA A 69 -8.17 2.35 4.28
N LEU A 70 -7.90 1.07 4.54
CA LEU A 70 -8.36 -0.03 3.70
C LEU A 70 -9.88 -0.20 3.71
N GLU A 71 -10.53 0.03 4.85
CA GLU A 71 -12.00 0.01 4.99
C GLU A 71 -12.68 1.14 4.19
N ARG A 72 -11.97 2.23 3.90
CA ARG A 72 -12.48 3.37 3.11
C ARG A 72 -12.04 3.34 1.65
N SER A 73 -11.20 2.38 1.27
CA SER A 73 -10.65 2.29 -0.08
C SER A 73 -11.61 1.54 -1.00
N PRO A 74 -11.75 1.96 -2.27
CA PRO A 74 -12.54 1.22 -3.25
C PRO A 74 -11.93 -0.17 -3.50
N ARG A 75 -12.76 -1.15 -3.87
CA ARG A 75 -12.36 -2.52 -4.21
C ARG A 75 -12.68 -2.84 -5.68
N PRO A 76 -11.85 -3.63 -6.40
CA PRO A 76 -10.58 -4.22 -5.96
C PRO A 76 -9.48 -3.16 -5.75
N LEU A 77 -8.42 -3.51 -5.02
CA LEU A 77 -7.34 -2.58 -4.64
C LEU A 77 -5.98 -3.29 -4.66
N ASN A 78 -4.96 -2.59 -5.13
CA ASN A 78 -3.57 -2.98 -4.92
C ASN A 78 -2.96 -2.21 -3.75
N LEU A 79 -2.57 -2.91 -2.70
CA LEU A 79 -1.90 -2.33 -1.54
C LEU A 79 -0.38 -2.53 -1.65
N TRP A 80 0.35 -1.43 -1.73
CA TRP A 80 1.81 -1.40 -1.72
C TRP A 80 2.30 -0.96 -0.35
N LEU A 81 2.91 -1.86 0.42
CA LEU A 81 3.54 -1.54 1.70
C LEU A 81 5.02 -1.23 1.48
N LEU A 82 5.41 0.04 1.58
CA LEU A 82 6.79 0.50 1.40
C LEU A 82 7.51 0.66 2.73
N ASN A 83 8.70 0.06 2.83
CA ASN A 83 9.60 0.13 3.99
C ASN A 83 8.89 -0.14 5.32
N PHE A 84 7.84 -0.96 5.28
CA PHE A 84 7.10 -1.38 6.45
C PHE A 84 7.97 -2.38 7.23
N GLN A 85 8.62 -1.90 8.29
CA GLN A 85 9.28 -2.81 9.23
C GLN A 85 8.20 -3.67 9.86
N ARG A 86 8.34 -4.99 9.74
CA ARG A 86 7.48 -5.95 10.41
C ARG A 86 7.95 -6.07 11.87
N PRO A 87 7.28 -5.46 12.87
CA PRO A 87 7.50 -5.88 14.25
C PRO A 87 7.03 -7.33 14.40
N SER A 88 7.47 -8.02 15.45
CA SER A 88 7.05 -9.38 15.79
C SER A 88 5.52 -9.57 15.91
N GLU A 89 4.73 -8.49 15.91
CA GLU A 89 3.28 -8.47 15.72
C GLU A 89 2.82 -8.69 14.25
N THR A 90 3.68 -9.25 13.39
CA THR A 90 3.42 -9.48 11.95
C THR A 90 2.15 -10.32 11.73
N GLU A 91 1.89 -11.28 12.62
CA GLU A 91 0.68 -12.11 12.57
C GLU A 91 -0.61 -11.28 12.60
N LEU A 92 -0.64 -10.14 13.30
CA LEU A 92 -1.83 -9.29 13.39
C LEU A 92 -2.12 -8.57 12.07
N LEU A 93 -1.08 -8.15 11.35
CA LEU A 93 -1.24 -7.50 10.06
C LEU A 93 -1.66 -8.51 8.98
N ASP A 94 -0.95 -9.64 8.89
CA ASP A 94 -1.26 -10.68 7.90
C ASP A 94 -2.65 -11.29 8.14
N SER A 95 -3.03 -11.53 9.40
CA SER A 95 -4.38 -11.99 9.75
C SER A 95 -5.45 -10.97 9.35
N PHE A 96 -5.20 -9.67 9.58
CA PHE A 96 -6.12 -8.62 9.18
C PHE A 96 -6.26 -8.51 7.67
N LEU A 97 -5.14 -8.51 6.92
CA LEU A 97 -5.16 -8.45 5.45
C LEU A 97 -5.94 -9.62 4.86
N ARG A 98 -5.76 -10.84 5.40
CA ARG A 98 -6.57 -12.01 4.99
C ARG A 98 -8.07 -11.83 5.26
N LYS A 99 -8.46 -11.23 6.39
CA LYS A 99 -9.87 -10.92 6.70
C LYS A 99 -10.48 -9.86 5.78
N GLN A 100 -9.64 -9.09 5.11
CA GLN A 100 -10.03 -8.08 4.13
C GLN A 100 -9.93 -8.60 2.69
N ASN A 101 -9.86 -9.92 2.49
CA ASN A 101 -9.63 -10.56 1.19
C ASN A 101 -8.41 -9.98 0.44
N CYS A 102 -7.35 -9.65 1.19
CA CYS A 102 -6.07 -9.23 0.64
C CYS A 102 -5.07 -10.36 0.72
N SER A 103 -4.66 -10.89 -0.44
CA SER A 103 -3.60 -11.89 -0.56
C SER A 103 -2.29 -11.22 -0.97
N GLN A 104 -1.19 -11.65 -0.37
CA GLN A 104 0.14 -11.24 -0.81
C GLN A 104 0.40 -11.79 -2.22
N ASP A 105 0.71 -10.91 -3.16
CA ASP A 105 0.91 -11.27 -4.57
C ASP A 105 2.33 -11.79 -4.84
N SER A 106 3.31 -11.25 -4.12
CA SER A 106 4.71 -11.61 -4.28
C SER A 106 5.47 -11.52 -2.96
N ASP A 107 6.57 -12.27 -2.87
CA ASP A 107 7.53 -12.12 -1.77
C ASP A 107 8.09 -10.70 -1.71
N THR A 108 8.62 -10.33 -0.53
CA THR A 108 9.19 -9.01 -0.31
C THR A 108 10.31 -8.73 -1.31
N ASP A 109 10.10 -7.77 -2.20
CA ASP A 109 11.08 -7.38 -3.21
C ASP A 109 11.73 -6.04 -2.83
N SER A 110 12.85 -5.72 -3.47
CA SER A 110 13.59 -4.49 -3.23
C SER A 110 14.13 -3.87 -4.51
N VAL A 111 13.76 -2.62 -4.75
CA VAL A 111 14.14 -1.85 -5.94
C VAL A 111 14.60 -0.46 -5.48
N ASP A 112 15.76 -0.01 -5.97
CA ASP A 112 16.33 1.33 -5.70
C ASP A 112 16.37 1.71 -4.21
N GLY A 113 16.63 0.72 -3.33
CA GLY A 113 16.70 0.91 -1.88
C GLY A 113 15.35 1.07 -1.19
N TYR A 114 14.24 0.76 -1.87
CA TYR A 114 12.93 0.54 -1.28
C TYR A 114 12.71 -0.95 -1.10
N ARG A 115 12.27 -1.36 0.09
CA ARG A 115 11.69 -2.68 0.30
C ARG A 115 10.17 -2.55 0.19
N TYR A 116 9.53 -3.40 -0.59
CA TYR A 116 8.09 -3.36 -0.76
C TYR A 116 7.42 -4.74 -0.68
N GLN A 117 6.14 -4.73 -0.35
CA GLN A 117 5.26 -5.89 -0.42
C GLN A 117 3.98 -5.47 -1.14
N LEU A 118 3.56 -6.27 -2.12
CA LEU A 118 2.31 -6.08 -2.84
C LEU A 118 1.25 -7.05 -2.31
N TYR A 119 0.10 -6.51 -1.94
CA TYR A 119 -1.10 -7.27 -1.63
C TYR A 119 -2.19 -6.90 -2.62
N ARG A 120 -2.82 -7.92 -3.21
CA ARG A 120 -4.02 -7.78 -4.05
C ARG A 120 -5.23 -8.00 -3.18
N CYS A 121 -6.08 -6.99 -3.11
CA CYS A 121 -7.31 -6.99 -2.35
C CYS A 121 -8.48 -7.15 -3.32
N GLU A 122 -9.21 -8.26 -3.20
CA GLU A 122 -10.29 -8.59 -4.11
C GLU A 122 -11.52 -7.69 -3.88
N ALA A 123 -12.45 -7.72 -4.85
CA ALA A 123 -13.76 -7.10 -4.68
C ALA A 123 -14.46 -7.71 -3.47
N ASP A 124 -15.17 -6.88 -2.70
CA ASP A 124 -16.10 -7.43 -1.71
C ASP A 124 -17.14 -8.24 -2.48
N GLU A 125 -17.24 -9.54 -2.20
CA GLU A 125 -18.34 -10.35 -2.69
C GLU A 125 -19.62 -9.74 -2.15
N GLN A 126 -20.32 -8.96 -2.97
CA GLN A 126 -21.69 -8.59 -2.67
C GLN A 126 -22.43 -9.91 -2.58
N THR A 127 -22.71 -10.33 -1.35
CA THR A 127 -23.69 -11.39 -1.10
C THR A 127 -25.02 -10.81 -1.51
N GLU A 128 -25.35 -10.94 -2.79
CA GLU A 128 -26.63 -10.63 -3.39
C GLU A 128 -27.66 -11.57 -2.76
N SER A 129 -28.10 -11.19 -1.56
CA SER A 129 -29.15 -11.88 -0.82
C SER A 129 -30.48 -11.33 -1.34
N THR A 130 -30.95 -11.92 -2.43
CA THR A 130 -32.36 -11.83 -2.85
C THR A 130 -33.16 -12.91 -2.12
#